data_AF-A0A924XWG0-F1
#
_entry.id   AF-A0A924XWG0-F1
#
_cell.length_a   1.000
_cell.length_b   1.000
_cell.length_c   1.000
_cell.angle_alpha   90.00
_cell.angle_beta   90.00
_cell.angle_gamma   90.00
#
_symmetry.space_group_name_H-M   'P 1'
#
loop_
_entity.id
_entity.type
_entity.pdbx_description
1 polymer ?
#
loop_
_entity_poly.entity_id
_entity_poly.type
_entity_poly.pdbx_seq_one_letter_code
_entity_poly.pdbx_strand_id
1 'polypeptide(L)'
;MKFISLFGGGVPAAAAAFLILTASPVFAQSAPAPLPPLGIAMEEYAYPYPVRYLPLTIDGESVRMAYMDVPPAKAANGRVVILLHGKNFYGAYWQNTIAALTDTGYRVVVP
;
A
#
# COMPACT_ATOMS: atom_id res chain seq x y z
N MET A 1 51.87 34.60 -56.25
CA MET A 1 50.74 35.50 -56.53
C MET A 1 49.76 35.39 -55.36
N LYS A 2 49.48 36.50 -54.66
CA LYS A 2 48.55 36.59 -53.51
C LYS A 2 47.16 36.12 -53.91
N PHE A 3 46.41 35.50 -53.00
CA PHE A 3 45.05 35.95 -52.63
C PHE A 3 44.73 35.51 -51.19
N ILE A 4 44.32 36.52 -50.41
CA ILE A 4 43.72 36.41 -49.07
C ILE A 4 42.20 36.31 -49.27
N SER A 5 41.53 35.44 -48.51
CA SER A 5 40.10 35.51 -48.18
C SER A 5 39.90 34.72 -46.87
N LEU A 6 39.90 35.35 -45.69
CA LEU A 6 38.79 36.02 -44.99
C LEU A 6 37.58 35.11 -44.67
N PHE A 7 37.50 34.79 -43.37
CA PHE A 7 36.37 34.43 -42.51
C PHE A 7 35.33 33.38 -42.97
N GLY A 8 35.29 32.26 -42.25
CA GLY A 8 34.09 31.45 -42.03
C GLY A 8 34.01 31.13 -40.54
N GLY A 9 33.03 31.74 -39.85
CA GLY A 9 32.96 31.84 -38.39
C GLY A 9 33.07 30.52 -37.64
N GLY A 10 33.98 30.48 -36.66
CA GLY A 10 34.00 29.43 -35.65
C GLY A 10 32.74 29.52 -34.82
N VAL A 11 31.92 28.46 -34.85
CA VAL A 11 30.82 28.28 -33.90
C VAL A 11 31.44 28.39 -32.49
N PRO A 12 30.95 29.29 -31.62
CA PRO A 12 31.53 29.42 -30.29
C PRO A 12 31.33 28.08 -29.58
N ALA A 13 32.41 27.49 -29.05
CA ALA A 13 32.39 26.21 -28.36
C ALA A 13 31.35 26.16 -27.20
N ALA A 14 30.87 27.32 -26.74
CA ALA A 14 29.79 27.45 -25.78
C ALA A 14 28.41 27.01 -26.30
N ALA A 15 28.13 27.12 -27.60
CA ALA A 15 26.83 26.72 -28.18
C ALA A 15 26.69 25.18 -28.29
N ALA A 16 27.79 24.47 -28.49
CA ALA A 16 27.81 23.01 -28.50
C ALA A 16 27.64 22.41 -27.08
N ALA A 17 28.10 23.12 -26.05
CA ALA A 17 27.97 22.68 -24.66
C ALA A 17 26.53 22.79 -24.12
N PHE A 18 25.71 23.71 -24.65
CA PHE A 18 24.32 23.86 -24.23
C PHE A 18 23.38 22.81 -24.84
N LEU A 19 23.74 22.24 -26.00
CA LEU A 19 22.91 21.27 -26.72
C LEU A 19 23.04 19.82 -26.17
N ILE A 20 24.07 19.55 -25.36
CA ILE A 20 24.31 18.20 -24.81
C ILE A 20 23.59 18.01 -23.46
N LEU A 21 23.12 19.09 -22.81
CA LEU A 21 22.53 19.01 -21.47
C LEU A 21 21.05 18.57 -21.43
N THR A 22 20.37 18.43 -22.57
CA THR A 22 18.94 18.07 -22.62
C THR A 22 18.66 16.62 -23.03
N ALA A 23 19.69 15.81 -23.26
CA ALA A 23 19.55 14.43 -23.76
C ALA A 23 19.73 13.37 -22.66
N SER A 24 19.23 13.62 -21.44
CA SER A 24 19.14 12.54 -20.45
C SER A 24 18.11 11.51 -20.93
N PRO A 25 18.46 10.22 -21.06
CA PRO A 25 17.48 9.20 -21.38
C PRO A 25 16.46 9.13 -20.25
N VAL A 26 15.21 9.45 -20.58
CA VAL A 26 14.07 9.17 -19.69
C VAL A 26 13.81 7.68 -19.80
N PHE A 27 14.27 6.92 -18.81
CA PHE A 27 13.90 5.52 -18.70
C PHE A 27 12.42 5.44 -18.35
N ALA A 28 11.62 4.84 -19.24
CA ALA A 28 10.25 4.49 -18.91
C ALA A 28 10.25 3.47 -17.78
N GLN A 29 9.54 3.76 -16.69
CA GLN A 29 9.39 2.79 -15.61
C GLN A 29 8.56 1.62 -16.14
N SER A 30 9.15 0.42 -16.18
CA SER A 30 8.42 -0.81 -16.47
C SER A 30 7.25 -0.92 -15.51
N ALA A 31 6.04 -1.12 -16.04
CA ALA A 31 4.88 -1.33 -15.19
C ALA A 31 5.14 -2.53 -14.27
N PRO A 32 4.84 -2.42 -12.95
CA PRO A 32 4.91 -3.58 -12.08
C PRO A 32 4.01 -4.69 -12.63
N ALA A 33 4.39 -5.94 -12.36
CA ALA A 33 3.52 -7.07 -12.68
C ALA A 33 2.13 -6.83 -12.08
N PRO A 34 1.04 -7.21 -12.78
CA PRO A 34 -0.30 -7.09 -12.23
C PRO A 34 -0.40 -7.79 -10.88
N LEU A 35 -1.10 -7.15 -9.93
CA LEU A 35 -1.40 -7.81 -8.67
C LEU A 35 -2.31 -9.02 -8.93
N PRO A 36 -2.13 -10.12 -8.18
CA PRO A 36 -3.06 -11.23 -8.26
C PRO A 36 -4.48 -10.74 -7.93
N PRO A 37 -5.52 -11.28 -8.60
CA PRO A 37 -6.90 -10.96 -8.24
C PRO A 37 -7.17 -11.44 -6.82
N LEU A 38 -7.99 -10.68 -6.09
CA LEU A 38 -8.53 -11.12 -4.80
C LEU A 38 -9.85 -11.86 -5.05
N GLY A 39 -10.12 -12.89 -4.26
CA GLY A 39 -11.43 -13.52 -4.25
C GLY A 39 -12.53 -12.63 -3.65
N ILE A 40 -13.79 -13.09 -3.75
CA ILE A 40 -14.98 -12.34 -3.34
C ILE A 40 -15.01 -12.02 -1.84
N ALA A 41 -14.33 -12.82 -1.03
CA ALA A 41 -14.22 -12.65 0.42
C ALA A 41 -12.83 -12.11 0.82
N MET A 42 -12.14 -11.47 -0.14
CA MET A 42 -10.76 -11.00 0.01
C MET A 42 -9.77 -12.13 0.32
N GLU A 43 -9.98 -13.29 -0.29
CA GLU A 43 -8.95 -14.32 -0.38
C GLU A 43 -7.64 -13.70 -0.90
N GLU A 44 -6.51 -14.30 -0.52
CA GLU A 44 -5.16 -13.80 -0.84
C GLU A 44 -4.77 -12.45 -0.18
N TYR A 45 -5.68 -11.76 0.51
CA TYR A 45 -5.34 -10.59 1.31
C TYR A 45 -4.85 -11.02 2.72
N ALA A 46 -3.60 -10.68 3.06
CA ALA A 46 -3.03 -11.03 4.35
C ALA A 46 -3.59 -10.16 5.51
N TYR A 47 -4.18 -10.81 6.51
CA TYR A 47 -4.61 -10.15 7.74
C TYR A 47 -3.50 -10.12 8.79
N PRO A 48 -3.45 -9.08 9.65
CA PRO A 48 -2.40 -8.92 10.66
C PRO A 48 -2.55 -9.85 11.88
N TYR A 49 -3.74 -10.43 12.07
CA TYR A 49 -4.04 -11.39 13.14
C TYR A 49 -4.86 -12.56 12.59
N PRO A 50 -4.92 -13.71 13.29
CA PRO A 50 -5.67 -14.87 12.84
C PRO A 50 -7.15 -14.56 12.57
N VAL A 51 -7.60 -14.85 11.36
CA VAL A 51 -9.00 -14.74 10.96
C VAL A 51 -9.76 -15.98 11.42
N ARG A 52 -10.88 -15.75 12.09
CA ARG A 52 -11.88 -16.76 12.46
C ARG A 52 -13.16 -16.48 11.69
N TYR A 53 -14.06 -17.45 11.65
CA TYR A 53 -15.35 -17.33 10.96
C TYR A 53 -16.49 -17.66 11.91
N LEU A 54 -17.47 -16.76 11.98
CA LEU A 54 -18.74 -16.98 12.66
C LEU A 54 -19.78 -17.41 11.62
N PRO A 55 -20.33 -18.63 11.67
CA PRO A 55 -21.44 -19.02 10.81
C PRO A 55 -22.71 -18.27 11.22
N LEU A 56 -23.46 -17.75 10.24
CA LEU A 56 -24.66 -16.96 10.43
C LEU A 56 -25.75 -17.38 9.43
N THR A 57 -27.00 -17.03 9.75
CA THR A 57 -28.11 -17.06 8.81
C THR A 57 -28.68 -15.65 8.71
N ILE A 58 -28.61 -15.07 7.51
CA ILE A 58 -29.10 -13.71 7.23
C ILE A 58 -30.03 -13.82 6.03
N ASP A 59 -31.26 -13.34 6.17
CA ASP A 59 -32.29 -13.39 5.13
C ASP A 59 -32.51 -14.79 4.51
N GLY A 60 -32.38 -15.83 5.34
CA GLY A 60 -32.53 -17.24 4.92
C GLY A 60 -31.29 -17.87 4.30
N GLU A 61 -30.23 -17.09 4.05
CA GLU A 61 -28.98 -17.56 3.46
C GLU A 61 -27.97 -17.98 4.52
N SER A 62 -27.23 -19.07 4.25
CA SER A 62 -26.10 -19.48 5.08
C SER A 62 -24.85 -18.69 4.69
N VAL A 63 -24.38 -17.83 5.59
CA VAL A 63 -23.23 -16.97 5.38
C VAL A 63 -22.21 -17.11 6.52
N ARG A 64 -21.02 -16.56 6.34
CA ARG A 64 -19.97 -16.52 7.37
C ARG A 64 -19.39 -15.12 7.48
N MET A 65 -19.18 -14.66 8.71
CA MET A 65 -18.52 -13.39 8.99
C MET A 65 -17.07 -13.68 9.41
N ALA A 66 -16.11 -13.14 8.66
CA ALA A 66 -14.71 -13.13 9.10
C ALA A 66 -14.59 -12.21 10.33
N TYR A 67 -13.71 -12.54 11.27
CA TYR A 67 -13.37 -11.65 12.38
C TYR A 67 -12.00 -11.99 12.95
N MET A 68 -11.35 -11.01 13.57
CA MET A 68 -10.17 -11.19 14.41
C MET A 68 -10.59 -11.12 15.87
N ASP A 69 -10.06 -12.02 16.70
CA ASP A 69 -10.24 -12.01 18.16
C ASP A 69 -8.86 -12.10 18.80
N VAL A 70 -8.39 -10.96 19.30
CA VAL A 70 -7.01 -10.77 19.73
C VAL A 70 -6.99 -10.61 21.25
N PRO A 71 -6.34 -11.53 21.99
CA PRO A 71 -6.24 -11.43 23.43
C PRO A 71 -5.33 -10.25 23.83
N PRO A 72 -5.40 -9.80 25.09
CA PRO A 72 -4.43 -8.86 25.65
C PRO A 72 -3.00 -9.38 25.48
N ALA A 73 -2.06 -8.50 25.14
CA ALA A 73 -0.64 -8.80 25.09
C ALA A 73 0.02 -8.69 26.48
N LYS A 74 -0.56 -7.88 27.36
CA LYS A 74 -0.19 -7.74 28.79
C LYS A 74 -1.29 -8.27 29.71
N ALA A 75 -1.14 -8.07 31.01
CA ALA A 75 -2.17 -8.40 31.99
C ALA A 75 -3.54 -7.86 31.57
N ALA A 76 -4.53 -8.75 31.56
CA ALA A 76 -5.88 -8.39 31.14
C ALA A 76 -6.46 -7.33 32.09
N ASN A 77 -6.96 -6.23 31.53
CA ASN A 77 -7.62 -5.17 32.29
C ASN A 77 -9.13 -5.45 32.53
N GLY A 78 -9.60 -6.61 32.10
CA GLY A 78 -10.99 -7.06 32.25
C GLY A 78 -11.99 -6.44 31.27
N ARG A 79 -11.53 -5.69 30.25
CA ARG A 79 -12.40 -5.00 29.28
C ARG A 79 -12.17 -5.49 27.85
N VAL A 80 -13.22 -5.33 27.04
CA VAL A 80 -13.22 -5.70 25.62
C VAL A 80 -13.52 -4.46 24.78
N VAL A 81 -12.81 -4.30 23.67
CA VAL A 81 -13.11 -3.30 22.64
C VAL A 81 -13.53 -4.00 21.36
N ILE A 82 -14.60 -3.51 20.73
CA ILE A 82 -15.02 -3.93 19.40
C ILE A 82 -14.68 -2.81 18.42
N LEU A 83 -13.90 -3.11 17.38
CA LEU A 83 -13.57 -2.16 16.32
C LEU A 83 -14.38 -2.47 15.08
N LEU A 84 -15.24 -1.53 14.67
CA LEU A 84 -16.07 -1.65 13.47
C LEU A 84 -15.43 -0.83 12.35
N HIS A 85 -15.29 -1.43 11.17
CA HIS A 85 -14.75 -0.74 10.01
C HIS A 85 -15.83 0.10 9.29
N GLY A 86 -15.38 1.06 8.48
CA GLY A 86 -16.25 1.83 7.59
C GLY A 86 -16.49 1.15 6.25
N LYS A 87 -17.28 1.79 5.38
CA LYS A 87 -17.71 1.23 4.08
C LYS A 87 -16.57 0.72 3.17
N ASN A 88 -15.44 1.43 3.13
CA ASN A 88 -14.35 1.17 2.18
C ASN A 88 -13.08 0.61 2.85
N PHE A 89 -13.18 0.18 4.11
CA PHE A 89 -12.07 -0.42 4.86
C PHE A 89 -12.56 -1.76 5.44
N TYR A 90 -11.62 -2.64 5.77
CA TYR A 90 -11.89 -3.95 6.40
C TYR A 90 -11.01 -4.12 7.64
N GLY A 91 -11.23 -5.19 8.41
CA GLY A 91 -10.64 -5.38 9.74
C GLY A 91 -9.12 -5.21 9.82
N ALA A 92 -8.37 -5.55 8.77
CA ALA A 92 -6.90 -5.43 8.74
C ALA A 92 -6.39 -4.00 8.94
N TYR A 93 -7.17 -2.97 8.58
CA TYR A 93 -6.81 -1.56 8.79
C TYR A 93 -6.52 -1.24 10.25
N TRP A 94 -7.12 -2.00 11.18
CA TRP A 94 -6.97 -1.79 12.61
C TRP A 94 -5.67 -2.32 13.22
N GLN A 95 -4.71 -2.84 12.44
CA GLN A 95 -3.47 -3.44 12.94
C GLN A 95 -2.82 -2.66 14.11
N ASN A 96 -2.55 -1.38 13.90
CA ASN A 96 -1.86 -0.55 14.89
C ASN A 96 -2.74 -0.26 16.12
N THR A 97 -4.05 -0.08 15.91
CA THR A 97 -5.02 0.15 16.99
C THR A 97 -5.18 -1.10 17.85
N ILE A 98 -5.24 -2.29 17.24
CA ILE A 98 -5.28 -3.58 17.94
C ILE A 98 -4.01 -3.74 18.77
N ALA A 99 -2.83 -3.45 18.21
CA ALA A 99 -1.57 -3.54 18.93
C ALA A 99 -1.55 -2.61 20.16
N ALA A 100 -1.96 -1.35 20.01
CA ALA A 100 -1.99 -0.40 21.13
C ALA A 100 -3.00 -0.78 22.24
N LEU A 101 -4.18 -1.26 21.86
CA LEU A 101 -5.21 -1.69 22.82
C LEU A 101 -4.83 -2.98 23.54
N THR A 102 -4.28 -3.97 22.83
CA THR A 102 -3.85 -5.23 23.44
C THR A 102 -2.65 -5.03 24.35
N ASP A 103 -1.74 -4.09 24.04
CA ASP A 103 -0.62 -3.69 24.91
C ASP A 103 -1.09 -3.02 26.22
N THR A 104 -2.29 -2.43 26.24
CA THR A 104 -2.89 -1.81 27.44
C THR A 104 -3.87 -2.75 28.18
N GLY A 105 -3.88 -4.03 27.82
CA GLY A 105 -4.61 -5.07 28.54
C GLY A 105 -6.04 -5.35 28.04
N TYR A 106 -6.47 -4.71 26.94
CA TYR A 106 -7.79 -4.98 26.35
C TYR A 106 -7.76 -6.24 25.50
N ARG A 107 -8.86 -7.01 25.53
CA ARG A 107 -9.18 -7.94 24.45
C ARG A 107 -9.80 -7.12 23.32
N VAL A 108 -9.40 -7.38 22.08
CA VAL A 108 -9.90 -6.64 20.91
C VAL A 108 -10.56 -7.59 19.93
N VAL A 109 -11.81 -7.31 19.56
CA VAL A 109 -12.57 -8.05 18.56
C VAL A 109 -12.83 -7.15 17.36
N VAL A 110 -12.54 -7.63 16.16
CA VAL A 110 -12.69 -6.88 14.91
C VAL A 110 -13.44 -7.74 13.90
N PRO A 111 -14.74 -7.48 13.67
CA PRO A 111 -15.47 -8.05 12.54
C PRO A 111 -14.92 -7.58 11.19
#